data_AF-A0A1D2QI72-F1
#
_entry.id   AF-A0A1D2QI72-F1
#
_cell.length_a   1.000
_cell.length_b   1.000
_cell.length_c   1.000
_cell.angle_alpha   90.00
_cell.angle_beta   90.00
_cell.angle_gamma   90.00
#
_symmetry.space_group_name_H-M   'P 1'
#
loop_
_entity.id
_entity.type
_entity.pdbx_description
1 polymer ?
#
loop_
_entity_poly.entity_id
_entity_poly.type
_entity_poly.pdbx_seq_one_letter_code
_entity_poly.pdbx_strand_id
1 'polypeptide(L)'
;MSSTTAAPTTAAPTTSTTQSRSPVIYRVNVGGSRLSAMNGGPDWLPDSEQHPSRFGNALWSGSHTNTTDDSVAMTAAVPAGTPEAIFHSRRWDADTKDHNDDTEMQYRFPVENGQYEVRLYFAETYLDDYLNRRVGPRKFSVEIGDEEVLHDYDMYKELGHDRGTMKSFTVKVEEGVINVRFKHKKEDPMLSGISIVRVESGKEKNGHQQ
;
A
#
# COMPACT_ATOMS: atom_id res chain seq x y z
N MET A 1 -65.78 23.05 -9.01
CA MET A 1 -64.68 22.33 -8.33
C MET A 1 -64.14 21.33 -9.33
N SER A 2 -62.99 21.61 -9.95
CA SER A 2 -62.40 20.73 -10.97
C SER A 2 -61.29 19.92 -10.34
N SER A 3 -61.51 18.61 -10.21
CA SER A 3 -60.52 17.64 -9.76
C SER A 3 -59.78 17.05 -10.96
N THR A 4 -58.47 17.30 -11.06
CA THR A 4 -57.57 16.66 -12.04
C THR A 4 -56.87 15.50 -11.36
N THR A 5 -57.10 14.28 -11.86
CA THR A 5 -56.44 13.05 -11.39
C THR A 5 -55.12 12.88 -12.15
N ALA A 6 -53.99 12.85 -11.46
CA ALA A 6 -52.69 12.52 -12.03
C ALA A 6 -52.48 11.00 -12.07
N ALA A 7 -51.96 10.49 -13.19
CA ALA A 7 -51.61 9.08 -13.37
C ALA A 7 -50.25 8.76 -12.71
N PRO A 8 -50.05 7.54 -12.17
CA PRO A 8 -48.77 7.14 -11.61
C PRO A 8 -47.76 6.79 -12.72
N THR A 9 -46.59 7.42 -12.69
CA THR A 9 -45.44 7.04 -13.51
C THR A 9 -44.70 5.88 -12.84
N THR A 10 -44.77 4.70 -13.45
CA THR A 10 -43.96 3.53 -13.06
C THR A 10 -42.53 3.75 -13.53
N ALA A 11 -41.59 3.97 -12.61
CA ALA A 11 -40.16 3.99 -12.90
C ALA A 11 -39.66 2.55 -13.18
N ALA A 12 -38.97 2.35 -14.30
CA ALA A 12 -38.33 1.09 -14.64
C ALA A 12 -37.15 0.78 -13.68
N PRO A 13 -36.91 -0.49 -13.31
CA PRO A 13 -35.77 -0.85 -12.49
C PRO A 13 -34.47 -0.60 -13.28
N THR A 14 -33.68 0.37 -12.85
CA THR A 14 -32.32 0.56 -13.35
C THR A 14 -31.47 -0.57 -12.78
N THR A 15 -31.10 -1.54 -13.61
CA THR A 15 -30.08 -2.52 -13.27
C THR A 15 -28.73 -1.82 -13.28
N SER A 16 -28.32 -1.30 -12.12
CA SER A 16 -26.95 -0.89 -11.88
C SER A 16 -26.06 -2.12 -12.04
N THR A 17 -25.26 -2.13 -13.11
CA THR A 17 -24.22 -3.14 -13.28
C THR A 17 -23.18 -2.86 -12.20
N THR A 18 -23.21 -3.61 -11.11
CA THR A 18 -22.15 -3.58 -10.10
C THR A 18 -20.86 -4.05 -10.77
N GLN A 19 -20.05 -3.11 -11.24
CA GLN A 19 -18.68 -3.35 -11.63
C GLN A 19 -18.02 -4.07 -10.45
N SER A 20 -17.55 -5.31 -10.65
CA SER A 20 -16.92 -6.07 -9.57
C SER A 20 -15.64 -5.35 -9.17
N ARG A 21 -15.74 -4.51 -8.16
CA ARG A 21 -14.60 -3.79 -7.64
C ARG A 21 -13.79 -4.77 -6.83
N SER A 22 -12.59 -5.09 -7.29
CA SER A 22 -11.56 -5.80 -6.53
C SER A 22 -11.51 -5.27 -5.09
N PRO A 23 -11.95 -6.05 -4.08
CA PRO A 23 -12.13 -5.53 -2.74
C PRO A 23 -10.76 -5.31 -2.07
N VAL A 24 -10.59 -4.13 -1.47
CA VAL A 24 -9.43 -3.84 -0.64
C VAL A 24 -9.59 -4.55 0.69
N ILE A 25 -8.64 -5.41 1.04
CA ILE A 25 -8.67 -6.25 2.23
C ILE A 25 -7.96 -5.56 3.39
N TYR A 26 -6.77 -5.02 3.14
CA TYR A 26 -5.96 -4.33 4.14
C TYR A 26 -5.39 -3.02 3.61
N ARG A 27 -5.21 -2.07 4.52
CA ARG A 27 -4.52 -0.80 4.33
C ARG A 27 -3.78 -0.44 5.63
N VAL A 28 -2.53 -0.03 5.51
CA VAL A 28 -1.71 0.47 6.62
C VAL A 28 -1.08 1.79 6.21
N ASN A 29 -1.26 2.83 7.03
CA ASN A 29 -0.53 4.08 6.93
C ASN A 29 0.79 3.90 7.68
N VAL A 30 1.86 3.63 6.95
CA VAL A 30 3.13 3.17 7.54
C VAL A 30 3.86 4.38 8.13
N GLY A 31 4.32 4.25 9.37
CA GLY A 31 4.86 5.37 10.15
C GLY A 31 3.82 6.34 10.73
N GLY A 32 2.53 6.17 10.42
CA GLY A 32 1.51 7.19 10.65
C GLY A 32 0.32 6.75 11.50
N SER A 33 -0.56 7.73 11.77
CA SER A 33 -1.84 7.51 12.44
C SER A 33 -2.90 6.98 11.47
N ARG A 34 -4.06 6.58 12.00
CA ARG A 34 -5.19 6.11 11.18
C ARG A 34 -5.64 7.20 10.20
N LEU A 35 -5.86 6.84 8.93
CA LEU A 35 -6.48 7.71 7.92
C LEU A 35 -7.78 7.11 7.39
N SER A 36 -8.81 7.93 7.27
CA SER A 36 -10.09 7.50 6.68
C SER A 36 -9.95 7.17 5.19
N ALA A 37 -10.65 6.13 4.74
CA ALA A 37 -10.73 5.81 3.31
C ALA A 37 -11.55 6.84 2.54
N MET A 38 -11.00 7.43 1.47
CA MET A 38 -11.73 8.41 0.64
C MET A 38 -12.56 7.77 -0.48
N ASN A 39 -12.23 6.55 -0.89
CA ASN A 39 -12.88 5.86 -2.00
C ASN A 39 -13.64 4.60 -1.54
N GLY A 40 -13.96 4.46 -0.25
CA GLY A 40 -14.53 3.23 0.32
C GLY A 40 -13.48 2.14 0.59
N GLY A 41 -13.94 0.99 1.10
CA GLY A 41 -13.06 -0.03 1.69
C GLY A 41 -12.63 0.33 3.12
N PRO A 42 -11.74 -0.45 3.74
CA PRO A 42 -11.26 -0.18 5.08
C PRO A 42 -10.42 1.10 5.15
N ASP A 43 -10.42 1.75 6.31
CA ASP A 43 -9.47 2.80 6.65
C ASP A 43 -8.03 2.31 6.58
N TRP A 44 -7.09 3.24 6.43
CA TRP A 44 -5.68 2.99 6.64
C TRP A 44 -5.41 2.84 8.13
N LEU A 45 -5.05 1.63 8.54
CA LEU A 45 -4.72 1.32 9.93
C LEU A 45 -3.38 1.97 10.32
N PRO A 46 -3.22 2.37 11.60
CA PRO A 46 -2.00 3.02 12.03
C PRO A 46 -0.81 2.06 12.08
N ASP A 47 0.37 2.64 11.94
CA ASP A 47 1.66 2.02 12.24
C ASP A 47 2.61 3.09 12.75
N SER A 48 2.66 3.33 14.06
CA SER A 48 3.58 4.31 14.65
C SER A 48 4.48 3.67 15.71
N GLU A 49 5.42 4.41 16.28
CA GLU A 49 6.18 3.93 17.45
C GLU A 49 5.26 3.53 18.62
N GLN A 50 4.23 4.34 18.90
CA GLN A 50 3.32 4.09 20.03
C GLN A 50 2.26 3.03 19.72
N HIS A 51 1.92 2.86 18.44
CA HIS A 51 0.91 1.94 17.96
C HIS A 51 1.43 1.21 16.72
N PRO A 52 2.41 0.31 16.87
CA PRO A 52 2.96 -0.42 15.74
C PRO A 52 1.88 -1.27 15.09
N SER A 53 1.93 -1.41 13.77
CA SER A 53 0.98 -2.24 13.04
C SER A 53 1.03 -3.67 13.54
N ARG A 54 -0.15 -4.26 13.79
CA ARG A 54 -0.28 -5.70 14.08
C ARG A 54 0.21 -6.62 12.95
N PHE A 55 0.39 -6.06 11.75
CA PHE A 55 0.92 -6.79 10.59
C PHE A 55 2.42 -6.62 10.45
N GLY A 56 3.02 -5.61 11.08
CA GLY A 56 4.45 -5.36 11.04
C GLY A 56 5.22 -6.12 12.11
N ASN A 57 6.54 -6.23 11.96
CA ASN A 57 7.44 -6.83 12.93
C ASN A 57 8.30 -5.80 13.70
N ALA A 58 7.82 -4.56 13.87
CA ALA A 58 8.61 -3.42 14.37
C ALA A 58 9.43 -3.70 15.64
N LEU A 59 8.88 -4.46 16.59
CA LEU A 59 9.58 -4.82 17.83
C LEU A 59 10.78 -5.76 17.62
N TRP A 60 10.76 -6.55 16.54
CA TRP A 60 11.81 -7.49 16.19
C TRP A 60 12.82 -6.90 15.21
N SER A 61 12.37 -6.12 14.23
CA SER A 61 13.26 -5.43 13.29
C SER A 61 13.98 -4.23 13.92
N GLY A 62 13.48 -3.69 15.02
CA GLY A 62 14.01 -2.43 15.56
C GLY A 62 13.78 -1.23 14.63
N SER A 63 12.98 -1.40 13.56
CA SER A 63 12.62 -0.34 12.63
C SER A 63 11.97 0.86 13.33
N HIS A 64 12.22 2.04 12.77
CA HIS A 64 11.78 3.31 13.32
C HIS A 64 10.86 4.05 12.36
N THR A 65 10.13 5.02 12.88
CA THR A 65 9.21 5.86 12.12
C THR A 65 9.63 7.32 12.16
N ASN A 66 9.27 8.06 11.11
CA ASN A 66 9.32 9.51 11.11
C ASN A 66 8.22 10.09 10.23
N THR A 67 8.01 11.39 10.39
CA THR A 67 7.03 12.17 9.67
C THR A 67 7.69 13.35 8.98
N THR A 68 7.00 13.89 7.97
CA THR A 68 7.34 15.17 7.35
C THR A 68 6.09 16.05 7.24
N ASP A 69 6.30 17.37 7.20
CA ASP A 69 5.30 18.37 6.85
C ASP A 69 5.44 18.85 5.39
N ASP A 70 6.38 18.27 4.62
CA ASP A 70 6.59 18.59 3.21
C ASP A 70 5.36 18.25 2.36
N SER A 71 5.14 19.00 1.28
CA SER A 71 4.11 18.66 0.30
C SER A 71 4.65 17.61 -0.66
N VAL A 72 3.94 16.48 -0.78
CA VAL A 72 4.40 15.35 -1.59
C VAL A 72 3.59 15.23 -2.87
N ALA A 73 4.23 15.49 -4.00
CA ALA A 73 3.58 15.38 -5.30
C ALA A 73 3.35 13.90 -5.68
N MET A 74 2.08 13.49 -5.76
CA MET A 74 1.71 12.12 -6.14
C MET A 74 1.82 11.89 -7.65
N THR A 75 2.47 10.80 -8.03
CA THR A 75 2.51 10.31 -9.42
C THR A 75 1.17 9.70 -9.84
N ALA A 76 0.95 9.57 -11.15
CA ALA A 76 -0.25 8.93 -11.69
C ALA A 76 -0.40 7.44 -11.34
N ALA A 77 0.67 6.80 -10.84
CA ALA A 77 0.61 5.42 -10.34
C ALA A 77 -0.18 5.31 -9.04
N VAL A 78 -0.30 6.39 -8.25
CA VAL A 78 -1.05 6.39 -7.01
C VAL A 78 -2.55 6.31 -7.33
N PRO A 79 -3.28 5.27 -6.84
CA PRO A 79 -4.71 5.13 -7.15
C PRO A 79 -5.53 6.31 -6.63
N ALA A 80 -6.49 6.78 -7.44
CA ALA A 80 -7.40 7.86 -7.06
C ALA A 80 -8.13 7.55 -5.73
N GLY A 81 -8.19 8.55 -4.84
CA GLY A 81 -8.74 8.41 -3.49
C GLY A 81 -7.77 7.79 -2.47
N THR A 82 -6.50 7.64 -2.81
CA THR A 82 -5.43 7.51 -1.81
C THR A 82 -5.19 8.90 -1.20
N PRO A 83 -5.28 9.08 0.13
CA PRO A 83 -4.93 10.34 0.77
C PRO A 83 -3.44 10.67 0.56
N GLU A 84 -3.11 11.92 0.21
CA GLU A 84 -1.70 12.39 0.15
C GLU A 84 -0.98 12.16 1.49
N ALA A 85 -1.71 12.33 2.60
CA ALA A 85 -1.22 12.14 3.96
C ALA A 85 -0.56 10.78 4.23
N ILE A 86 -0.75 9.76 3.37
CA ILE A 86 0.00 8.50 3.45
C ILE A 86 1.51 8.70 3.27
N PHE A 87 1.93 9.71 2.51
CA PHE A 87 3.33 9.99 2.23
C PHE A 87 3.99 10.94 3.25
N HIS A 88 3.22 11.42 4.23
CA HIS A 88 3.72 12.30 5.29
C HIS A 88 4.32 11.52 6.47
N SER A 89 4.27 10.19 6.39
CA SER A 89 4.90 9.29 7.34
C SER A 89 5.55 8.12 6.64
N ARG A 90 6.51 7.50 7.32
CA ARG A 90 7.15 6.27 6.87
C ARG A 90 7.75 5.51 8.04
N ARG A 91 7.97 4.23 7.81
CA ARG A 91 8.82 3.37 8.64
C ARG A 91 10.07 3.03 7.84
N TRP A 92 11.21 3.11 8.48
CA TRP A 92 12.52 2.79 7.93
C TRP A 92 13.20 1.77 8.83
N ASP A 93 13.94 0.87 8.19
CA ASP A 93 14.63 -0.22 8.85
C ASP A 93 16.07 0.18 9.11
N ALA A 94 16.47 0.30 10.37
CA ALA A 94 17.74 0.90 10.73
C ALA A 94 18.87 -0.13 10.65
N ASP A 95 19.90 0.11 9.83
CA ASP A 95 21.07 -0.77 9.81
C ASP A 95 21.83 -0.67 11.14
N THR A 96 21.69 -1.69 12.02
CA THR A 96 22.48 -1.77 13.25
C THR A 96 23.85 -2.37 12.95
N LYS A 97 24.92 -1.69 13.41
CA LYS A 97 26.33 -2.03 13.16
C LYS A 97 26.75 -3.46 13.52
N ASP A 98 25.93 -4.15 14.29
CA ASP A 98 26.23 -5.49 14.76
C ASP A 98 25.75 -6.59 13.79
N HIS A 99 25.03 -6.26 12.70
CA HIS A 99 24.47 -7.19 11.69
C HIS A 99 23.72 -8.42 12.26
N ASN A 100 23.48 -8.43 13.57
CA ASN A 100 22.61 -9.35 14.29
C ASN A 100 21.16 -8.86 14.25
N ASP A 101 20.86 -7.85 13.43
CA ASP A 101 19.50 -7.63 12.97
C ASP A 101 19.13 -8.77 12.03
N ASP A 102 18.85 -9.93 12.62
CA ASP A 102 18.39 -11.11 11.92
C ASP A 102 16.96 -10.91 11.38
N THR A 103 16.37 -9.71 11.49
CA THR A 103 14.95 -9.50 11.19
C THR A 103 14.66 -8.22 10.41
N GLU A 104 15.07 -8.19 9.14
CA GLU A 104 14.59 -7.25 8.11
C GLU A 104 13.11 -6.85 8.32
N MET A 105 12.79 -5.57 8.13
CA MET A 105 11.43 -5.03 8.23
C MET A 105 10.48 -5.83 7.35
N GLN A 106 9.40 -6.32 7.97
CA GLN A 106 8.45 -7.24 7.37
C GLN A 106 7.01 -6.87 7.71
N TYR A 107 6.12 -7.13 6.75
CA TYR A 107 4.68 -7.12 6.95
C TYR A 107 4.08 -8.46 6.57
N ARG A 108 3.20 -8.99 7.43
CA ARG A 108 2.53 -10.28 7.27
C ARG A 108 1.02 -10.09 7.31
N PHE A 109 0.35 -10.44 6.23
CA PHE A 109 -1.11 -10.32 6.09
C PHE A 109 -1.74 -11.70 5.93
N PRO A 110 -2.45 -12.20 6.95
CA PRO A 110 -3.30 -13.39 6.82
C PRO A 110 -4.39 -13.11 5.79
N VAL A 111 -4.55 -13.98 4.80
CA VAL A 111 -5.58 -13.86 3.75
C VAL A 111 -6.12 -15.25 3.39
N GLU A 112 -7.21 -15.31 2.65
CA GLU A 112 -7.60 -16.57 2.01
C GLU A 112 -6.67 -16.89 0.83
N ASN A 113 -6.65 -18.14 0.41
CA ASN A 113 -5.97 -18.50 -0.84
C ASN A 113 -6.65 -17.81 -2.03
N GLY A 114 -5.85 -17.28 -2.95
CA GLY A 114 -6.36 -16.50 -4.07
C GLY A 114 -5.31 -15.62 -4.73
N GLN A 115 -5.73 -14.79 -5.67
CA GLN A 115 -4.88 -13.78 -6.29
C GLN A 115 -5.08 -12.43 -5.64
N TYR A 116 -3.98 -11.73 -5.42
CA TYR A 116 -3.94 -10.43 -4.76
C TYR A 116 -3.01 -9.48 -5.50
N GLU A 117 -3.35 -8.20 -5.44
CA GLU A 117 -2.47 -7.10 -5.78
C GLU A 117 -1.94 -6.50 -4.48
N VAL A 118 -0.62 -6.59 -4.27
CA VAL A 118 0.09 -5.92 -3.19
C VAL A 118 0.57 -4.58 -3.72
N ARG A 119 0.11 -3.49 -3.09
CA ARG A 119 0.49 -2.12 -3.45
C ARG A 119 1.36 -1.54 -2.36
N LEU A 120 2.56 -1.09 -2.73
CA LEU A 120 3.56 -0.49 -1.86
C LEU A 120 3.70 0.98 -2.20
N TYR A 121 3.61 1.85 -1.20
CA TYR A 121 3.64 3.29 -1.37
C TYR A 121 4.97 3.84 -0.86
N PHE A 122 5.66 4.59 -1.72
CA PHE A 122 7.00 5.12 -1.46
C PHE A 122 7.04 6.62 -1.72
N ALA A 123 7.74 7.36 -0.85
CA ALA A 123 8.17 8.72 -1.09
C ALA A 123 9.52 8.95 -0.40
N GLU A 124 10.49 9.53 -1.12
CA GLU A 124 11.74 9.96 -0.51
C GLU A 124 11.59 11.38 0.03
N THR A 125 11.38 11.49 1.34
CA THR A 125 11.17 12.76 2.04
C THR A 125 12.35 13.11 2.97
N TYR A 126 13.49 12.42 2.85
CA TYR A 126 14.66 12.67 3.71
C TYR A 126 15.95 12.87 2.94
N LEU A 127 16.22 12.02 1.97
CA LEU A 127 17.35 12.26 1.08
C LEU A 127 16.95 13.38 0.12
N ASP A 128 17.44 14.58 0.40
CA ASP A 128 17.53 15.66 -0.57
C ASP A 128 18.78 15.47 -1.45
N ASP A 129 19.01 16.39 -2.40
CA ASP A 129 20.16 16.31 -3.31
C ASP A 129 21.51 16.30 -2.58
N TYR A 130 21.61 17.00 -1.45
CA TYR A 130 22.85 17.08 -0.68
C TYR A 130 23.12 15.78 0.09
N LEU A 131 22.13 15.28 0.84
CA LEU A 131 22.24 14.04 1.61
C LEU A 131 22.37 12.82 0.69
N ASN A 132 21.65 12.80 -0.43
CA ASN A 132 21.75 11.70 -1.39
C ASN A 132 23.17 11.54 -1.96
N ARG A 133 23.94 12.63 -2.10
CA ARG A 133 25.35 12.59 -2.53
C ARG A 133 26.31 12.18 -1.41
N ARG A 134 25.95 12.38 -0.15
CA ARG A 134 26.84 12.18 1.01
C ARG A 134 26.67 10.82 1.68
N VAL A 135 25.43 10.40 1.89
CA VAL A 135 25.10 9.14 2.59
C VAL A 135 24.41 8.16 1.63
N GLY A 136 23.59 8.70 0.73
CA GLY A 136 22.88 7.92 -0.28
C GLY A 136 23.76 7.35 -1.41
N PRO A 137 23.12 6.75 -2.44
CA PRO A 137 21.68 6.61 -2.57
C PRO A 137 21.13 5.53 -1.64
N ARG A 138 19.85 5.69 -1.27
CA ARG A 138 19.07 4.61 -0.67
C ARG A 138 18.75 3.56 -1.72
N LYS A 139 19.11 2.33 -1.44
CA LYS A 139 18.83 1.14 -2.24
C LYS A 139 18.41 0.00 -1.34
N PHE A 140 17.31 -0.63 -1.69
CA PHE A 140 16.81 -1.82 -0.99
C PHE A 140 16.06 -2.72 -1.94
N SER A 141 15.99 -4.01 -1.63
CA SER A 141 15.14 -4.94 -2.37
C SER A 141 13.84 -5.17 -1.63
N VAL A 142 12.79 -5.60 -2.34
CA VAL A 142 11.54 -6.04 -1.71
C VAL A 142 11.22 -7.46 -2.17
N GLU A 143 10.94 -8.33 -1.21
CA GLU A 143 10.43 -9.68 -1.45
C GLU A 143 8.95 -9.75 -1.10
N ILE A 144 8.17 -10.46 -1.90
CA ILE A 144 6.79 -10.86 -1.59
C ILE A 144 6.71 -12.38 -1.68
N GLY A 145 6.40 -13.04 -0.57
CA GLY A 145 6.62 -14.48 -0.45
C GLY A 145 8.12 -14.79 -0.55
N ASP A 146 8.49 -15.63 -1.50
CA ASP A 146 9.88 -16.00 -1.79
C ASP A 146 10.43 -15.35 -3.08
N GLU A 147 9.66 -14.42 -3.68
CA GLU A 147 10.05 -13.73 -4.91
C GLU A 147 10.52 -12.31 -4.61
N GLU A 148 11.72 -11.96 -5.07
CA GLU A 148 12.20 -10.57 -5.06
C GLU A 148 11.53 -9.80 -6.19
N VAL A 149 10.60 -8.90 -5.84
CA VAL A 149 9.76 -8.13 -6.77
C VAL A 149 10.33 -6.75 -7.09
N LEU A 150 11.22 -6.24 -6.25
CA LEU A 150 12.03 -5.05 -6.49
C LEU A 150 13.49 -5.35 -6.17
N HIS A 151 14.37 -5.04 -7.11
CA HIS A 151 15.81 -5.26 -7.00
C HIS A 151 16.55 -3.93 -6.87
N ASP A 152 17.37 -3.77 -5.81
CA ASP A 152 18.22 -2.59 -5.57
C ASP A 152 17.49 -1.25 -5.82
N TYR A 153 16.25 -1.15 -5.36
CA TYR A 153 15.33 -0.07 -5.69
C TYR A 153 15.83 1.28 -5.15
N ASP A 154 16.08 2.21 -6.07
CA ASP A 154 16.52 3.57 -5.81
C ASP A 154 15.39 4.55 -6.15
N MET A 155 14.54 4.82 -5.15
CA MET A 155 13.37 5.69 -5.36
C MET A 155 13.75 7.15 -5.62
N TYR A 156 14.87 7.63 -5.04
CA TYR A 156 15.36 8.99 -5.29
C TYR A 156 15.81 9.14 -6.73
N LYS A 157 16.50 8.15 -7.31
CA LYS A 157 16.86 8.17 -8.73
C LYS A 157 15.63 8.12 -9.64
N GLU A 158 14.59 7.38 -9.27
CA GLU A 158 13.37 7.28 -10.08
C GLU A 158 12.55 8.57 -10.02
N LEU A 159 12.35 9.12 -8.83
CA LEU A 159 11.34 10.15 -8.59
C LEU A 159 11.96 11.48 -8.16
N GLY A 160 13.10 11.47 -7.48
CA GLY A 160 13.63 12.61 -6.73
C GLY A 160 12.99 12.75 -5.35
N HIS A 161 13.24 13.90 -4.73
CA HIS A 161 12.69 14.27 -3.43
C HIS A 161 11.20 14.64 -3.51
N ASP A 162 10.44 14.39 -2.44
CA ASP A 162 9.03 14.78 -2.26
C ASP A 162 8.07 14.34 -3.35
N ARG A 163 8.29 13.13 -3.88
CA ARG A 163 7.46 12.55 -4.92
C ARG A 163 6.97 11.17 -4.53
N GLY A 164 5.65 11.07 -4.36
CA GLY A 164 4.96 9.86 -3.93
C GLY A 164 4.59 8.96 -5.10
N THR A 165 4.89 7.67 -4.99
CA THR A 165 4.48 6.65 -5.97
C THR A 165 3.87 5.43 -5.31
N MET A 166 3.28 4.59 -6.15
CA MET A 166 2.78 3.27 -5.79
C MET A 166 3.36 2.24 -6.76
N LYS A 167 3.95 1.18 -6.23
CA LYS A 167 4.36 -0.02 -6.99
C LYS A 167 3.38 -1.15 -6.68
N SER A 168 2.84 -1.80 -7.71
CA SER A 168 1.92 -2.93 -7.54
C SER A 168 2.49 -4.24 -8.05
N PHE A 169 2.19 -5.31 -7.34
CA PHE A 169 2.64 -6.67 -7.63
C PHE A 169 1.49 -7.65 -7.47
N THR A 170 1.26 -8.49 -8.48
CA THR A 170 0.26 -9.55 -8.40
C THR A 170 0.89 -10.81 -7.81
N VAL A 171 0.31 -11.33 -6.74
CA VAL A 171 0.76 -12.55 -6.06
C VAL A 171 -0.37 -13.57 -5.98
N LYS A 172 -0.03 -14.85 -6.16
CA LYS A 172 -0.92 -15.97 -5.86
C LYS A 172 -0.59 -16.51 -4.48
N VAL A 173 -1.59 -16.59 -3.60
CA VAL A 173 -1.47 -17.10 -2.24
C VAL A 173 -2.05 -18.51 -2.16
N GLU A 174 -1.24 -19.45 -1.70
CA GLU A 174 -1.62 -20.86 -1.52
C GLU A 174 -1.56 -21.33 -0.05
N GLU A 175 -0.93 -20.54 0.82
CA GLU A 175 -0.72 -20.86 2.24
C GLU A 175 -1.37 -19.84 3.19
N GLY A 176 -2.34 -19.07 2.69
CA GLY A 176 -3.16 -18.16 3.50
C GLY A 176 -2.42 -16.95 4.09
N VAL A 177 -1.24 -16.58 3.56
CA VAL A 177 -0.47 -15.43 4.04
C VAL A 177 0.26 -14.74 2.90
N ILE A 178 0.31 -13.40 2.95
CA ILE A 178 1.22 -12.57 2.16
C ILE A 178 2.30 -12.06 3.10
N ASN A 179 3.55 -12.43 2.85
CA ASN A 179 4.72 -11.88 3.54
C ASN A 179 5.40 -10.87 2.61
N VAL A 180 5.68 -9.67 3.10
CA VAL A 180 6.45 -8.65 2.40
C VAL A 180 7.68 -8.34 3.25
N ARG A 181 8.88 -8.48 2.68
CA ARG A 181 10.17 -8.21 3.36
C ARG A 181 10.94 -7.15 2.60
N PHE A 182 11.52 -6.21 3.33
CA PHE A 182 12.36 -5.14 2.79
C PHE A 182 13.81 -5.45 3.15
N LYS A 183 14.68 -5.64 2.17
CA LYS A 183 16.08 -6.08 2.38
C LYS A 183 17.06 -4.94 2.17
N HIS A 184 17.99 -4.77 3.11
CA HIS A 184 19.06 -3.78 3.00
C HIS A 184 19.96 -4.02 1.78
N LYS A 185 20.36 -2.92 1.12
CA LYS A 185 21.45 -2.91 0.11
C LYS A 185 22.40 -1.74 0.33
N LYS A 186 21.86 -0.54 0.48
CA LYS A 186 22.58 0.67 0.89
C LYS A 186 21.60 1.65 1.52
N GLU A 187 21.95 2.19 2.69
CA GLU A 187 21.00 2.91 3.56
C GLU A 187 19.76 2.07 3.91
N ASP A 188 18.90 2.65 4.73
CA ASP A 188 17.75 2.00 5.34
C ASP A 188 16.59 1.80 4.34
N PRO A 189 16.07 0.58 4.13
CA PRO A 189 14.79 0.37 3.46
C PRO A 189 13.67 1.17 4.11
N MET A 190 12.69 1.61 3.32
CA MET A 190 11.54 2.34 3.88
C MET A 190 10.25 2.15 3.09
N LEU A 191 9.13 2.44 3.75
CA LEU A 191 7.80 2.36 3.20
C LEU A 191 6.88 3.42 3.84
N SER A 192 6.01 4.05 3.05
CA SER A 192 5.00 5.02 3.51
C SER A 192 3.61 4.40 3.64
N GLY A 193 3.33 3.33 2.90
CA GLY A 193 2.04 2.66 2.99
C GLY A 193 2.01 1.30 2.31
N ILE A 194 1.04 0.48 2.70
CA ILE A 194 0.78 -0.80 2.05
C ILE A 194 -0.72 -1.06 1.97
N SER A 195 -1.17 -1.57 0.82
CA SER A 195 -2.54 -2.06 0.67
C SER A 195 -2.58 -3.41 -0.04
N ILE A 196 -3.48 -4.27 0.41
CA ILE A 196 -3.70 -5.60 -0.13
C ILE A 196 -5.09 -5.63 -0.77
N VAL A 197 -5.17 -5.93 -2.06
CA VAL A 197 -6.41 -5.92 -2.84
C VAL A 197 -6.64 -7.29 -3.43
N ARG A 198 -7.82 -7.88 -3.24
CA ARG A 198 -8.15 -9.17 -3.86
C ARG A 198 -8.41 -8.96 -5.35
N VAL A 199 -7.77 -9.77 -6.19
CA VAL A 199 -8.03 -9.79 -7.63
C VAL A 199 -9.12 -10.83 -7.86
N GLU A 200 -10.33 -10.37 -8.17
CA GLU A 200 -11.40 -11.29 -8.55
C GLU A 200 -11.12 -11.84 -9.95
N SER A 201 -11.01 -13.16 -10.07
CA SER A 201 -11.03 -13.83 -11.37
C SER A 201 -12.41 -13.59 -11.97
N GLY A 202 -12.48 -12.91 -13.12
CA GLY A 202 -13.76 -12.66 -13.79
C GLY A 202 -14.53 -13.97 -13.93
N LYS A 203 -15.77 -14.02 -13.43
CA LYS A 203 -16.67 -15.14 -13.73
C LYS A 203 -16.92 -15.11 -15.23
N GLU A 204 -16.34 -16.04 -15.99
CA GLU A 204 -16.83 -16.36 -17.31
C GLU A 204 -18.31 -16.73 -17.18
N LYS A 205 -19.18 -15.89 -17.76
CA LYS A 205 -20.60 -16.23 -17.91
C LYS A 205 -20.68 -17.37 -18.91
N ASN A 206 -20.62 -18.61 -18.45
CA ASN A 206 -21.05 -19.76 -19.24
C ASN A 206 -22.57 -19.69 -19.40
N GLY A 207 -23.01 -18.87 -20.36
CA GLY A 207 -24.39 -18.85 -20.84
C GLY A 207 -24.65 -20.14 -21.60
N HIS A 208 -25.11 -21.18 -20.91
CA HIS A 208 -25.87 -22.24 -21.55
C HIS A 208 -27.35 -21.88 -21.39
N GLN A 209 -27.91 -21.28 -22.43
CA GLN A 209 -29.36 -21.24 -22.61
C GLN A 209 -29.80 -22.66 -22.98
N GLN A 210 -30.71 -23.22 -22.17
CA GLN A 210 -31.70 -24.17 -22.64
C GLN A 210 -32.98 -23.40 -22.94
#